data_AF-A0A653BMK1-F1
#
_entry.id   AF-A0A653BMK1-F1
#
_cell.length_a   1.000
_cell.length_b   1.000
_cell.length_c   1.000
_cell.angle_alpha   90.00
_cell.angle_beta   90.00
_cell.angle_gamma   90.00
#
_symmetry.space_group_name_H-M   'P 1'
#
loop_
_entity.id
_entity.type
_entity.pdbx_description
1 polymer ?
#
loop_
_entity_poly.entity_id
_entity_poly.type
_entity_poly.pdbx_seq_one_letter_code
_entity_poly.pdbx_strand_id
1 'polypeptide(L)'
;MLDGSITMVERLQRHHIYPMVLLIKFKSTKQIREVKDARYSLDKLSGKAAKEMFEHGHKLEAEYRHLVTAIVSAGANIAHICAQVKAAVDSEHRKSQWVPISPMQ
;
A
#
# COMPACT_ATOMS: atom_id res chain seq x y z
N MET A 1 7.94 -10.76 0.78
CA MET A 1 6.80 -9.91 1.19
C MET A 1 6.82 -9.86 2.70
N LEU A 2 6.69 -8.67 3.30
CA LEU A 2 6.61 -8.51 4.75
C LEU A 2 5.14 -8.35 5.15
N ASP A 3 4.73 -8.99 6.23
CA ASP A 3 3.40 -8.84 6.83
C ASP A 3 3.57 -8.19 8.21
N GLY A 4 2.90 -7.07 8.45
CA GLY A 4 3.03 -6.29 9.67
C GLY A 4 2.54 -4.84 9.56
N SER A 5 2.57 -4.13 10.69
CA SER A 5 2.21 -2.71 10.76
C SER A 5 3.19 -1.81 10.00
N ILE A 6 2.69 -0.69 9.44
CA ILE A 6 3.52 0.32 8.78
C ILE A 6 4.60 0.92 9.70
N THR A 7 4.36 0.93 11.01
CA THR A 7 5.35 1.37 12.02
C THR A 7 6.62 0.50 12.05
N MET A 8 6.57 -0.70 11.47
CA MET A 8 7.76 -1.55 11.29
C MET A 8 8.75 -0.97 10.28
N VAL A 9 8.31 -0.17 9.32
CA VAL A 9 9.18 0.42 8.28
C VAL A 9 10.26 1.28 8.92
N GLU A 10 9.90 2.13 9.87
CA GLU A 10 10.87 2.98 10.58
C GLU A 10 11.90 2.14 11.35
N ARG A 11 11.47 1.03 11.94
CA ARG A 11 12.37 0.10 12.63
C ARG A 11 13.36 -0.53 11.65
N LEU A 12 12.89 -0.94 10.47
CA LEU A 12 13.74 -1.49 9.42
C LEU A 12 14.76 -0.46 8.92
N GLN A 13 14.35 0.79 8.73
CA GLN A 13 15.25 1.87 8.30
C GLN A 13 16.40 2.12 9.29
N ARG A 14 16.14 2.01 10.61
CA ARG A 14 17.19 2.10 11.65
C ARG A 14 18.20 0.95 11.56
N HIS A 15 17.82 -0.19 10.99
CA HIS A 15 18.69 -1.34 10.72
C HIS A 15 19.20 -1.37 9.27
N HIS A 16 19.16 -0.23 8.56
CA HIS A 16 19.59 -0.12 7.16
C HIS A 16 18.85 -1.03 6.18
N ILE A 17 17.62 -1.42 6.51
CA ILE A 17 16.71 -2.15 5.62
C ILE A 17 15.65 -1.18 5.12
N TYR A 18 15.60 -0.93 3.81
CA TYR A 18 14.69 0.03 3.18
C TYR A 18 13.67 -0.71 2.31
N PRO A 19 12.56 -1.20 2.88
CA PRO A 19 11.55 -1.88 2.09
C PRO A 19 10.83 -0.90 1.16
N MET A 20 10.39 -1.41 0.00
CA MET A 20 9.44 -0.69 -0.85
C MET A 20 8.07 -0.68 -0.18
N VAL A 21 7.48 0.50 0.00
CA VAL A 21 6.18 0.68 0.64
C VAL A 21 5.17 1.17 -0.38
N LEU A 22 4.17 0.35 -0.68
CA LEU A 22 3.09 0.67 -1.62
C LEU A 22 1.80 0.93 -0.85
N LEU A 23 1.14 2.07 -1.12
CA LEU A 23 -0.18 2.36 -0.59
C LEU A 23 -1.24 2.11 -1.67
N ILE A 24 -2.15 1.16 -1.44
CA ILE A 24 -3.31 0.96 -2.31
C ILE A 24 -4.40 1.95 -1.92
N LYS A 25 -4.72 2.89 -2.81
CA LYS A 25 -5.65 3.99 -2.55
C LYS A 25 -6.93 3.84 -3.34
N PHE A 26 -8.05 3.70 -2.63
CA PHE A 26 -9.38 3.77 -3.22
C PHE A 26 -9.82 5.22 -3.41
N LYS A 27 -10.65 5.48 -4.42
CA LYS A 27 -11.20 6.81 -4.72
C LYS A 27 -12.51 7.09 -3.98
N SER A 28 -13.21 6.05 -3.53
CA SER A 28 -14.45 6.17 -2.77
C SER A 28 -14.81 4.89 -2.03
N THR A 29 -15.71 4.99 -1.07
CA THR A 29 -16.35 3.85 -0.39
C THR A 29 -17.11 2.94 -1.37
N LYS A 30 -17.70 3.52 -2.43
CA LYS A 30 -18.38 2.78 -3.50
C LYS A 30 -17.40 1.83 -4.19
N GLN A 31 -16.22 2.32 -4.53
CA GLN A 31 -15.20 1.50 -5.18
C GLN A 31 -14.78 0.30 -4.32
N ILE A 32 -14.61 0.49 -3.02
CA ILE A 32 -14.26 -0.60 -2.08
C ILE A 32 -15.33 -1.69 -2.10
N ARG A 33 -16.61 -1.30 -2.12
CA ARG A 33 -17.74 -2.26 -2.15
C ARG A 33 -17.89 -2.97 -3.49
N GLU A 34 -17.42 -2.36 -4.57
CA GLU A 34 -17.52 -2.89 -5.93
C GLU A 34 -16.34 -3.78 -6.33
N VAL A 35 -15.23 -3.74 -5.58
CA VAL A 35 -14.12 -4.68 -5.79
C VAL A 35 -14.62 -6.09 -5.50
N LYS A 36 -14.67 -6.90 -6.56
CA LYS A 36 -15.02 -8.32 -6.51
C LYS A 36 -13.81 -9.14 -6.93
N ASP A 37 -13.59 -10.26 -6.25
CA ASP A 37 -12.78 -11.36 -6.79
C ASP A 37 -13.75 -12.34 -7.46
N ALA A 38 -13.48 -12.74 -8.70
CA ALA A 38 -14.26 -13.79 -9.36
C ALA A 38 -14.16 -15.14 -8.63
N ARG A 39 -13.11 -15.33 -7.82
CA ARG A 39 -12.78 -16.55 -7.08
C ARG A 39 -13.31 -16.56 -5.64
N TYR A 40 -13.71 -15.40 -5.12
CA TYR A 40 -14.24 -15.26 -3.76
C TYR A 40 -15.55 -14.48 -3.82
N SER A 41 -16.66 -15.19 -3.63
CA SER A 41 -17.93 -14.56 -3.30
C SER A 41 -17.83 -14.02 -1.87
N LEU A 42 -17.20 -12.87 -1.69
CA LEU A 42 -17.25 -12.18 -0.40
C LEU A 42 -18.72 -11.83 -0.13
N ASP A 43 -19.21 -12.16 1.06
CA ASP A 43 -20.42 -11.55 1.59
C ASP A 43 -20.34 -10.04 1.35
N LYS A 44 -21.46 -9.44 0.94
CA LYS A 44 -21.50 -8.01 0.61
C LYS A 44 -20.86 -7.21 1.74
N LEU A 45 -19.70 -6.60 1.46
CA LEU A 45 -19.03 -5.70 2.39
C LEU A 45 -20.02 -4.63 2.85
N SER A 46 -20.19 -4.51 4.16
CA SER A 46 -21.16 -3.55 4.71
C SER A 46 -20.75 -2.12 4.36
N GLY A 47 -21.74 -1.22 4.26
CA GLY A 47 -21.46 0.19 4.02
C GLY A 47 -20.60 0.82 5.12
N LYS A 48 -20.77 0.37 6.38
CA LYS A 48 -19.97 0.81 7.52
C LYS A 48 -18.51 0.38 7.38
N ALA A 49 -18.26 -0.91 7.10
CA ALA A 49 -16.90 -1.42 6.91
C ALA A 49 -16.18 -0.72 5.73
N ALA A 50 -16.90 -0.51 4.61
CA ALA A 50 -16.33 0.22 3.47
C ALA A 50 -15.95 1.67 3.82
N LYS A 51 -16.75 2.35 4.65
CA LYS A 51 -16.45 3.70 5.13
C LYS A 51 -15.23 3.70 6.05
N GLU A 52 -15.18 2.79 7.02
CA GLU A 52 -14.04 2.65 7.94
C GLU A 52 -12.74 2.35 7.19
N MET A 53 -12.77 1.46 6.19
CA MET A 53 -11.60 1.16 5.33
C MET A 53 -11.15 2.39 4.53
N PHE A 54 -12.08 3.16 3.99
CA PHE A 54 -11.77 4.37 3.22
C PHE A 54 -11.13 5.45 4.10
N GLU A 55 -11.70 5.71 5.28
CA GLU A 55 -11.17 6.66 6.26
C GLU A 55 -9.81 6.21 6.79
N HIS A 56 -9.64 4.92 7.06
CA HIS A 56 -8.37 4.35 7.48
C HIS A 56 -7.29 4.53 6.41
N GLY A 57 -7.60 4.28 5.13
CA GLY A 57 -6.66 4.51 4.03
C GLY A 57 -6.23 5.99 3.92
N HIS A 58 -7.17 6.92 4.09
CA HIS A 58 -6.87 8.35 4.12
C HIS A 58 -6.01 8.75 5.31
N LYS A 59 -6.28 8.18 6.49
CA LYS A 59 -5.46 8.40 7.69
C LYS A 59 -4.03 7.88 7.49
N LEU A 60 -3.88 6.67 6.96
CA LEU A 60 -2.55 6.10 6.65
C LEU A 60 -1.77 6.97 5.67
N GLU A 61 -2.42 7.47 4.62
CA GLU A 61 -1.79 8.39 3.68
C GLU A 61 -1.33 9.67 4.37
N ALA A 62 -2.18 10.29 5.17
CA ALA A 62 -1.85 11.54 5.88
C ALA A 62 -0.70 11.36 6.89
N GLU A 63 -0.74 10.30 7.70
CA GLU A 63 0.25 10.07 8.77
C GLU A 63 1.59 9.55 8.22
N TYR A 64 1.55 8.66 7.23
CA TYR A 64 2.74 7.91 6.80
C TYR A 64 3.15 8.21 5.35
N ARG A 65 2.70 9.32 4.76
CA ARG A 65 3.07 9.69 3.37
C ARG A 65 4.57 9.64 3.10
N HIS A 66 5.35 10.04 4.10
CA HIS A 66 6.80 10.11 4.08
C HIS A 66 7.48 8.73 3.98
N LEU A 67 6.79 7.66 4.37
CA LEU A 67 7.27 6.28 4.24
C LEU A 67 6.81 5.63 2.92
N VAL A 68 5.77 6.16 2.28
CA VAL A 68 5.18 5.59 1.06
C VAL A 68 6.03 5.88 -0.16
N THR A 69 6.59 4.84 -0.76
CA THR A 69 7.37 4.89 -2.01
C THR A 69 6.48 5.22 -3.20
N ALA A 70 5.34 4.54 -3.33
CA ALA A 70 4.38 4.79 -4.41
C ALA A 70 2.94 4.54 -3.99
N ILE A 71 2.02 5.32 -4.57
CA ILE A 71 0.59 5.13 -4.40
C ILE A 71 0.05 4.39 -5.61
N VAL A 72 -0.57 3.23 -5.38
CA VAL A 72 -1.27 2.45 -6.38
C VAL A 72 -2.74 2.80 -6.31
N SER A 73 -3.27 3.39 -7.37
CA SER A 73 -4.71 3.63 -7.44
C SER A 73 -5.44 2.30 -7.49
N ALA A 74 -6.34 2.03 -6.56
CA ALA A 74 -7.18 0.86 -6.64
C ALA A 74 -8.01 0.95 -7.94
N GLY A 75 -8.04 -0.14 -8.71
CA GLY A 75 -8.84 -0.25 -9.93
C GLY A 75 -10.28 -0.67 -9.65
N ALA A 76 -11.02 -1.03 -10.71
CA ALA A 76 -12.36 -1.58 -10.58
C ALA A 76 -12.39 -3.04 -10.07
N ASN A 77 -11.31 -3.81 -10.25
CA ASN A 77 -11.22 -5.21 -9.84
C ASN A 77 -9.81 -5.58 -9.36
N ILE A 78 -9.69 -6.75 -8.73
CA ILE A 78 -8.43 -7.24 -8.14
C ILE A 78 -7.36 -7.46 -9.20
N ALA A 79 -7.69 -8.01 -10.37
CA ALA A 79 -6.72 -8.23 -11.44
C ALA A 79 -6.04 -6.91 -11.87
N HIS A 80 -6.81 -5.83 -11.98
CA HIS A 80 -6.30 -4.50 -12.30
C HIS A 80 -5.46 -3.92 -11.16
N ILE A 81 -5.82 -4.17 -9.90
CA ILE A 81 -4.99 -3.77 -8.75
C ILE A 81 -3.65 -4.51 -8.80
N CYS A 82 -3.65 -5.83 -9.00
CA CYS A 82 -2.44 -6.63 -9.12
C CYS A 82 -1.54 -6.16 -10.27
N ALA A 83 -2.13 -5.84 -11.44
CA ALA A 83 -1.38 -5.32 -12.58
C ALA A 83 -0.68 -3.98 -12.26
N GLN A 84 -1.38 -3.06 -11.59
CA GLN A 84 -0.79 -1.79 -11.18
C GLN A 84 0.25 -1.95 -10.06
N VAL A 85 0.04 -2.86 -9.11
CA VAL A 85 1.05 -3.19 -8.09
C VAL A 85 2.31 -3.69 -8.76
N LYS A 86 2.19 -4.64 -9.71
CA LYS A 86 3.34 -5.16 -10.46
C LYS A 86 4.06 -4.04 -11.22
N ALA A 87 3.32 -3.19 -11.94
CA ALA A 87 3.90 -2.06 -12.66
C ALA A 87 4.63 -1.07 -11.73
N ALA A 88 4.07 -0.78 -10.55
CA ALA A 88 4.69 0.07 -9.54
C ALA A 88 5.98 -0.55 -9.00
N VAL A 89 5.96 -1.84 -8.67
CA VAL A 89 7.17 -2.57 -8.23
C VAL A 89 8.25 -2.52 -9.31
N ASP A 90 7.91 -2.86 -10.55
CA ASP A 90 8.87 -2.86 -11.66
C ASP A 90 9.48 -1.47 -11.88
N SER A 91 8.68 -0.41 -11.77
CA SER A 91 9.14 0.98 -11.87
C SER A 91 10.08 1.38 -10.74
N GLU A 92 9.70 1.11 -9.49
CA GLU A 92 10.48 1.53 -8.33
C GLU A 92 11.75 0.69 -8.16
N HIS A 93 11.73 -0.60 -8.51
CA HIS A 93 12.88 -1.49 -8.37
C HIS A 93 14.05 -1.13 -9.29
N ARG A 94 13.80 -0.37 -10.37
CA ARG A 94 14.84 0.13 -11.27
C ARG A 94 15.50 1.42 -10.79
N LYS A 95 14.99 2.05 -9.73
CA LYS A 95 15.52 3.31 -9.22
C LYS A 95 16.60 3.05 -8.18
N SER A 96 17.72 3.76 -8.29
CA SER A 96 18.72 3.79 -7.22
C SER A 96 18.17 4.59 -6.03
N GLN A 97 18.31 4.04 -4.83
CA GLN A 97 17.92 4.71 -3.59
C GLN A 97 19.16 5.23 -2.86
N TRP A 98 19.07 6.46 -2.34
CA TRP A 98 20.07 7.00 -1.42
C TRP A 98 19.94 6.34 -0.05
N VAL A 99 21.04 5.74 0.40
CA VAL A 99 21.14 5.11 1.72
C VAL A 99 22.12 5.92 2.57
N PRO A 100 21.76 6.33 3.79
CA PRO A 100 22.70 6.94 4.73
C PRO A 100 23.89 6.01 4.97
N ILE A 101 25.10 6.54 4.80
CA ILE A 101 26.32 5.84 5.19
C ILE A 101 26.46 6.05 6.70
N SER A 102 26.18 5.03 7.50
CA SER A 102 26.59 5.06 8.91
C SER A 102 28.12 5.06 8.94
N PRO A 103 28.78 5.93 9.74
CA PRO A 103 30.20 5.77 9.99
C PRO A 103 30.39 4.37 10.57
N MET A 104 31.26 3.57 9.96
CA MET A 104 31.67 2.29 10.55
C MET A 104 32.13 2.57 11.99
N GLN A 105 31.46 1.96 12.98
CA GLN A 105 31.96 1.93 14.35
C GLN A 105 33.16 0.99 14.45
#